data_AF-A0A8S3YYK1-F1
#
_entry.id   AF-A0A8S3YYK1-F1
#
_cell.length_a   1.000
_cell.length_b   1.000
_cell.length_c   1.000
_cell.angle_alpha   90.00
_cell.angle_beta   90.00
_cell.angle_gamma   90.00
#
_symmetry.space_group_name_H-M   'P 1'
#
loop_
_entity.id
_entity.type
_entity.pdbx_description
1 polymer ?
#
loop_
_entity_poly.entity_id
_entity_poly.type
_entity_poly.pdbx_seq_one_letter_code
_entity_poly.pdbx_strand_id
1 'polypeptide(L)'
;HYFYYNGHDMPIIIEDSSRISNRITNRILKILLENIGGYAGVEIQHCQIYDNQNITALLDRVSGHTTSINCQPPQPNLASVPDTMVNLETWMVAGFNKAPWLDTGELIDAGPLGPQGRMGWYLPTLIVEEFWSKNQIVVDHWRALLIPRVIRRFSWWGRPELQEIKTNYKYRAYKNPKCQENSRGLRRNCATLFAAYYGMNSGVLQSQIEGLGLYVDIIWLEDQLTQFVNDVVNSNQPVIFFSWHPHTDSLRSLYEDKLSRSSHRT
;
A
#
# COMPACT_ATOMS: atom_id res chain seq x y z
N HIS A 1 -7.45 13.39 -33.51
CA HIS A 1 -8.55 13.63 -32.56
C HIS A 1 -8.09 14.58 -31.47
N TYR A 2 -8.95 15.51 -31.06
CA TYR A 2 -8.67 16.47 -30.00
C TYR A 2 -9.78 16.36 -28.95
N PHE A 3 -9.41 16.53 -27.69
CA PHE A 3 -10.40 16.75 -26.65
C PHE A 3 -10.73 18.24 -26.62
N TYR A 4 -12.01 18.56 -26.76
CA TYR A 4 -12.50 19.94 -26.78
C TYR A 4 -13.42 20.17 -25.59
N TYR A 5 -13.24 21.30 -24.93
CA TYR A 5 -14.14 21.80 -23.91
C TYR A 5 -14.34 23.30 -24.10
N ASN A 6 -15.59 23.76 -24.09
CA ASN A 6 -15.95 25.16 -24.32
C ASN A 6 -15.23 25.83 -25.53
N GLY A 7 -15.04 25.07 -26.62
CA GLY A 7 -14.42 25.58 -27.85
C GLY A 7 -12.89 25.64 -27.83
N HIS A 8 -12.24 25.20 -26.75
CA HIS A 8 -10.78 25.12 -26.64
C HIS A 8 -10.31 23.68 -26.72
N ASP A 9 -9.23 23.44 -27.46
CA ASP A 9 -8.52 22.17 -27.41
C ASP A 9 -7.78 22.06 -26.08
N MET A 10 -7.88 20.90 -25.45
CA MET A 10 -7.23 20.65 -24.17
C MET A 10 -6.58 19.27 -24.17
N PRO A 11 -5.46 19.11 -23.46
CA PRO A 11 -4.80 17.81 -23.36
C PRO A 11 -5.62 16.84 -22.51
N ILE A 12 -5.54 15.55 -22.86
CA ILE A 12 -5.95 14.47 -21.96
C ILE A 12 -4.81 14.25 -20.97
N ILE A 13 -5.05 14.54 -19.70
CA ILE A 13 -4.01 14.44 -18.66
C ILE A 13 -4.17 13.13 -17.89
N ILE A 14 -3.12 12.31 -17.89
CA ILE A 14 -3.03 11.03 -17.16
C ILE A 14 -2.26 11.25 -15.86
N GLU A 15 -2.85 10.85 -14.72
CA GLU A 15 -2.26 10.96 -13.39
C GLU A 15 -1.12 9.96 -13.19
N ASP A 16 0.05 10.43 -12.78
CA ASP A 16 1.27 9.62 -12.57
C ASP A 16 1.77 9.67 -11.12
N SER A 17 2.24 8.53 -10.64
CA SER A 17 2.81 8.36 -9.29
C SER A 17 4.28 7.93 -9.35
N SER A 18 4.92 7.88 -8.20
CA SER A 18 6.27 7.33 -8.01
C SER A 18 6.36 5.82 -8.23
N ARG A 19 5.22 5.10 -8.37
CA ARG A 19 5.19 3.65 -8.59
C ARG A 19 5.66 3.31 -10.01
N ILE A 20 6.62 2.39 -10.10
CA ILE A 20 7.15 1.92 -11.39
C ILE A 20 6.05 1.30 -12.25
N SER A 21 5.16 0.49 -11.66
CA SER A 21 4.01 -0.10 -12.36
C SER A 21 3.14 0.97 -13.01
N ASN A 22 2.80 2.01 -12.26
CA ASN A 22 1.91 3.08 -12.72
C ASN A 22 2.56 3.87 -13.85
N ARG A 23 3.84 4.25 -13.68
CA ARG A 23 4.63 4.95 -14.69
C ARG A 23 4.76 4.18 -15.99
N ILE A 24 4.92 2.85 -15.92
CA ILE A 24 4.98 1.99 -17.10
C ILE A 24 3.60 1.97 -17.78
N THR A 25 2.54 1.66 -17.04
CA THR A 25 1.19 1.56 -17.58
C THR A 25 0.69 2.88 -18.19
N ASN A 26 0.96 4.02 -17.54
CA ASN A 26 0.61 5.34 -18.03
C ASN A 26 1.31 5.68 -19.35
N ARG A 27 2.59 5.34 -19.49
CA ARG A 27 3.35 5.54 -20.74
C ARG A 27 2.82 4.64 -21.86
N ILE A 28 2.47 3.40 -21.54
CA ILE A 28 1.82 2.49 -22.50
C ILE A 28 0.51 3.11 -22.97
N LEU A 29 -0.36 3.57 -22.05
CA LEU A 29 -1.63 4.19 -22.44
C LEU A 29 -1.42 5.43 -23.30
N LYS A 30 -0.48 6.31 -22.94
CA LYS A 30 -0.15 7.49 -23.74
C LYS A 30 0.20 7.11 -25.19
N ILE A 31 1.08 6.12 -25.36
CA ILE A 31 1.45 5.60 -26.69
C ILE A 31 0.22 5.09 -27.44
N LEU A 32 -0.67 4.34 -26.78
CA LEU A 32 -1.89 3.80 -27.41
C LEU A 32 -2.85 4.93 -27.83
N LEU A 33 -3.07 5.93 -26.97
CA LEU A 33 -3.95 7.06 -27.27
C LEU A 33 -3.41 7.91 -28.41
N GLU A 34 -2.11 8.20 -28.44
CA GLU A 34 -1.49 9.02 -29.48
C GLU A 34 -1.36 8.26 -30.81
N ASN A 35 -0.80 7.05 -30.79
CA ASN A 35 -0.44 6.34 -32.02
C ASN A 35 -1.58 5.52 -32.62
N ILE A 36 -2.48 4.99 -31.78
CA ILE A 36 -3.60 4.15 -32.24
C ILE A 36 -4.90 4.96 -32.20
N GLY A 37 -5.17 5.66 -31.10
CA GLY A 37 -6.34 6.52 -30.95
C GLY A 37 -6.25 7.82 -31.74
N GLY A 38 -5.07 8.22 -32.20
CA GLY A 38 -4.85 9.45 -32.96
C GLY A 38 -5.10 10.72 -32.16
N TYR A 39 -5.03 10.69 -30.82
CA TYR A 39 -5.15 11.87 -29.97
C TYR A 39 -3.88 12.71 -30.05
N ALA A 40 -4.02 14.02 -30.31
CA ALA A 40 -2.87 14.89 -30.55
C ALA A 40 -2.28 15.54 -29.28
N GLY A 41 -2.96 15.45 -28.14
CA GLY A 41 -2.53 16.06 -26.87
C GLY A 41 -2.81 15.14 -25.71
N VAL A 42 -1.85 14.27 -25.39
CA VAL A 42 -1.91 13.40 -24.20
C VAL A 42 -0.70 13.70 -23.32
N GLU A 43 -0.97 14.08 -22.08
CA GLU A 43 0.06 14.46 -21.11
C GLU A 43 0.05 13.52 -19.91
N ILE A 44 1.21 13.37 -19.29
CA ILE A 44 1.37 12.59 -18.06
C ILE A 44 1.82 13.60 -16.99
N GLN A 45 1.04 13.72 -15.93
CA GLN A 45 1.31 14.67 -14.85
C GLN A 45 1.62 13.93 -13.56
N HIS A 46 2.77 14.24 -12.97
CA HIS A 46 3.15 13.74 -11.66
C HIS A 46 3.09 14.86 -10.61
N CYS A 47 2.41 14.59 -9.50
CA CYS A 47 2.43 15.41 -8.30
C CYS A 47 2.68 14.54 -7.07
N GLN A 48 3.41 15.04 -6.08
CA GLN A 48 3.70 14.29 -4.86
C GLN A 48 2.44 13.87 -4.10
N ILE A 49 1.35 14.64 -4.21
CA ILE A 49 0.06 14.28 -3.60
C ILE A 49 -0.57 13.02 -4.20
N TYR A 50 -0.25 12.67 -5.45
CA TYR A 50 -0.75 11.47 -6.14
C TYR A 50 -0.12 10.18 -5.59
N ASP A 51 0.97 10.28 -4.83
CA ASP A 51 1.59 9.12 -4.17
C ASP A 51 0.78 8.62 -2.96
N ASN A 52 -0.21 9.38 -2.50
CA ASN A 52 -1.07 9.00 -1.39
C ASN A 52 -2.25 8.15 -1.90
N GLN A 53 -2.49 6.95 -1.33
CA GLN A 53 -3.69 6.14 -1.67
C GLN A 53 -4.95 6.65 -0.97
N ASN A 54 -5.23 7.94 -1.07
CA ASN A 54 -6.52 8.46 -0.67
C ASN A 54 -7.48 8.34 -1.85
N ILE A 55 -8.25 7.25 -1.88
CA ILE A 55 -9.20 6.94 -2.96
C ILE A 55 -10.22 8.06 -3.12
N THR A 56 -10.78 8.58 -2.02
CA THR A 56 -11.72 9.72 -2.04
C THR A 56 -11.10 10.92 -2.75
N ALA A 57 -9.89 11.33 -2.34
CA ALA A 57 -9.21 12.47 -2.94
C ALA A 57 -8.85 12.23 -4.42
N LEU A 58 -8.53 10.98 -4.81
CA LEU A 58 -8.30 10.61 -6.21
C LEU A 58 -9.58 10.75 -7.03
N LEU A 59 -10.69 10.18 -6.54
CA LEU A 59 -11.97 10.26 -7.22
C LEU A 59 -12.46 11.71 -7.33
N ASP A 60 -12.27 12.53 -6.29
CA ASP A 60 -12.58 13.97 -6.33
C ASP A 60 -11.74 14.73 -7.36
N ARG A 61 -10.49 14.34 -7.60
CA ARG A 61 -9.67 14.97 -8.64
C ARG A 61 -10.13 14.56 -10.04
N VAL A 62 -10.30 13.26 -10.27
CA VAL A 62 -10.62 12.73 -11.61
C VAL A 62 -12.06 13.05 -12.03
N SER A 63 -13.00 13.15 -11.08
CA SER A 63 -14.37 13.64 -11.32
C SER A 63 -14.44 15.15 -11.51
N GLY A 64 -13.37 15.88 -11.18
CA GLY A 64 -13.33 17.33 -11.28
C GLY A 64 -13.99 18.07 -10.13
N HIS A 65 -14.33 17.42 -9.00
CA HIS A 65 -14.76 18.12 -7.78
C HIS A 65 -13.66 19.00 -7.17
N THR A 66 -12.41 18.56 -7.30
CA THR A 66 -11.24 19.27 -6.78
C THR A 66 -10.18 19.44 -7.84
N THR A 67 -9.39 20.50 -7.68
CA THR A 67 -8.29 20.86 -8.57
C THR A 67 -7.01 21.05 -7.75
N SER A 68 -5.90 20.52 -8.27
CA SER A 68 -4.54 20.62 -7.78
C SER A 68 -3.63 21.21 -8.88
N ILE A 69 -4.04 22.34 -9.48
CA ILE A 69 -3.24 23.07 -10.48
C ILE A 69 -1.80 23.22 -9.99
N ASN A 70 -0.83 22.86 -10.84
CA ASN A 70 0.60 22.92 -10.53
C ASN A 70 0.99 22.23 -9.22
N CYS A 71 0.34 21.11 -8.91
CA CYS A 71 0.56 20.31 -7.71
C CYS A 71 0.32 21.08 -6.40
N GLN A 72 -0.51 22.11 -6.42
CA GLN A 72 -0.94 22.84 -5.23
C GLN A 72 -1.97 22.03 -4.42
N PRO A 73 -2.16 22.35 -3.12
CA PRO A 73 -3.18 21.70 -2.30
C PRO A 73 -4.56 21.76 -2.96
N PRO A 74 -5.34 20.66 -2.91
CA PRO A 74 -6.62 20.58 -3.61
C PRO A 74 -7.57 21.68 -3.15
N GLN A 75 -8.15 22.38 -4.12
CA GLN A 75 -9.19 23.39 -3.92
C GLN A 75 -10.49 22.93 -4.59
N PRO A 76 -11.67 23.41 -4.13
CA PRO A 76 -12.92 23.19 -4.85
C PRO A 76 -12.78 23.67 -6.29
N ASN A 77 -13.07 22.79 -7.23
CA ASN A 77 -12.96 23.14 -8.63
C ASN A 77 -14.23 23.86 -9.07
N LEU A 78 -14.08 25.13 -9.45
CA LEU A 78 -15.14 25.91 -10.10
C LEU A 78 -15.08 25.75 -11.63
N ALA A 79 -13.96 25.24 -12.15
CA ALA A 79 -13.88 24.79 -13.53
C ALA A 79 -14.49 23.39 -13.61
N SER A 80 -15.20 23.11 -14.70
CA SER A 80 -15.90 21.83 -14.88
C SER A 80 -15.01 20.71 -15.42
N VAL A 81 -13.74 20.99 -15.69
CA VAL A 81 -12.81 20.00 -16.24
C VAL A 81 -11.75 19.68 -15.19
N PRO A 82 -11.50 18.38 -14.91
CA PRO A 82 -10.49 17.98 -13.95
C PRO A 82 -9.08 18.22 -14.48
N ASP A 83 -8.14 18.49 -13.57
CA ASP A 83 -6.72 18.62 -13.91
C ASP A 83 -6.11 17.32 -14.41
N THR A 84 -6.63 16.18 -13.95
CA THR A 84 -6.25 14.85 -14.42
C THR A 84 -7.53 14.07 -14.74
N MET A 85 -7.58 13.44 -15.91
CA MET A 85 -8.79 12.79 -16.44
C MET A 85 -8.73 11.26 -16.31
N VAL A 86 -7.53 10.70 -16.18
CA VAL A 86 -7.32 9.26 -16.21
C VAL A 86 -6.37 8.84 -15.09
N ASN A 87 -6.77 7.85 -14.31
CA ASN A 87 -5.90 7.11 -13.41
C ASN A 87 -6.05 5.61 -13.69
N LEU A 88 -4.94 4.90 -13.89
CA LEU A 88 -4.92 3.48 -14.27
C LEU A 88 -4.58 2.53 -13.13
N GLU A 89 -4.18 3.05 -11.96
CA GLU A 89 -3.69 2.22 -10.86
C GLU A 89 -4.29 2.65 -9.52
N THR A 90 -5.62 2.67 -9.47
CA THR A 90 -6.38 2.96 -8.27
C THR A 90 -6.61 1.68 -7.46
N TRP A 91 -5.92 1.56 -6.32
CA TRP A 91 -6.11 0.45 -5.40
C TRP A 91 -7.24 0.76 -4.44
N MET A 92 -8.35 0.02 -4.57
CA MET A 92 -9.52 0.17 -3.71
C MET A 92 -9.61 -0.94 -2.68
N VAL A 93 -9.98 -0.57 -1.45
CA VAL A 93 -10.34 -1.56 -0.43
C VAL A 93 -11.66 -2.23 -0.79
N ALA A 94 -11.80 -3.51 -0.42
CA ALA A 94 -13.05 -4.23 -0.59
C ALA A 94 -14.19 -3.48 0.12
N GLY A 95 -15.31 -3.28 -0.60
CA GLY A 95 -16.47 -2.58 -0.07
C GLY A 95 -16.40 -1.05 -0.10
N PHE A 96 -15.36 -0.45 -0.72
CA PHE A 96 -15.35 0.99 -0.95
C PHE A 96 -16.55 1.42 -1.81
N ASN A 97 -17.36 2.35 -1.30
CA ASN A 97 -18.55 2.84 -2.00
C ASN A 97 -18.18 3.92 -3.03
N LYS A 98 -18.28 3.59 -4.32
CA LYS A 98 -18.02 4.52 -5.43
C LYS A 98 -19.25 5.30 -5.89
N ALA A 99 -20.45 4.94 -5.44
CA ALA A 99 -21.70 5.56 -5.88
C ALA A 99 -21.69 7.10 -5.83
N PRO A 100 -21.11 7.76 -4.79
CA PRO A 100 -21.08 9.22 -4.73
C PRO A 100 -20.39 9.93 -5.92
N TRP A 101 -19.51 9.23 -6.66
CA TRP A 101 -18.84 9.78 -7.84
C TRP A 101 -19.37 9.20 -9.15
N LEU A 102 -19.82 7.94 -9.16
CA LEU A 102 -20.33 7.31 -10.38
C LEU A 102 -21.74 7.82 -10.73
N ASP A 103 -22.57 8.08 -9.73
CA ASP A 103 -23.97 8.48 -9.95
C ASP A 103 -24.08 9.92 -10.48
N THR A 104 -23.01 10.72 -10.43
CA THR A 104 -22.98 12.08 -11.02
C THR A 104 -22.86 12.05 -12.54
N GLY A 105 -22.36 10.94 -13.11
CA GLY A 105 -22.05 10.84 -14.53
C GLY A 105 -20.75 11.54 -14.96
N GLU A 106 -20.02 12.16 -14.02
CA GLU A 106 -18.76 12.87 -14.28
C GLU A 106 -17.54 11.94 -14.22
N LEU A 107 -17.73 10.73 -13.70
CA LEU A 107 -16.70 9.70 -13.59
C LEU A 107 -17.17 8.40 -14.25
N ILE A 108 -16.29 7.80 -15.06
CA ILE A 108 -16.49 6.47 -15.63
C ILE A 108 -15.49 5.51 -14.99
N ASP A 109 -16.00 4.43 -14.38
CA ASP A 109 -15.19 3.27 -14.03
C ASP A 109 -14.99 2.39 -15.26
N ALA A 110 -13.79 2.41 -15.83
CA ALA A 110 -13.42 1.62 -17.00
C ALA A 110 -13.17 0.13 -16.71
N GLY A 111 -13.40 -0.30 -15.46
CA GLY A 111 -13.23 -1.68 -15.04
C GLY A 111 -11.81 -2.00 -14.54
N PRO A 112 -11.60 -3.23 -14.03
CA PRO A 112 -10.35 -3.63 -13.45
C PRO A 112 -9.25 -3.78 -14.50
N LEU A 113 -8.10 -3.16 -14.24
CA LEU A 113 -6.87 -3.38 -15.00
C LEU A 113 -5.94 -4.32 -14.21
N GLY A 114 -5.64 -5.48 -14.79
CA GLY A 114 -4.75 -6.47 -14.21
C GLY A 114 -5.40 -7.37 -13.14
N PRO A 115 -4.59 -8.17 -12.43
CA PRO A 115 -5.09 -9.13 -11.46
C PRO A 115 -5.68 -8.42 -10.23
N GLN A 116 -6.80 -8.94 -9.74
CA GLN A 116 -7.34 -8.54 -8.44
C GLN A 116 -6.37 -9.00 -7.35
N GLY A 117 -5.84 -8.04 -6.60
CA GLY A 117 -4.89 -8.29 -5.54
C GLY A 117 -5.49 -8.26 -4.14
N ARG A 118 -4.75 -8.81 -3.17
CA ARG A 118 -5.01 -8.64 -1.74
C ARG A 118 -3.83 -7.91 -1.14
N MET A 119 -4.07 -6.75 -0.53
CA MET A 119 -3.07 -6.07 0.28
C MET A 119 -3.36 -6.30 1.75
N GLY A 120 -2.32 -6.50 2.56
CA GLY A 120 -2.54 -6.83 3.95
C GLY A 120 -1.27 -7.03 4.74
N TRP A 121 -1.49 -7.34 6.02
CA TRP A 121 -0.44 -7.67 6.96
C TRP A 121 -0.37 -9.19 7.02
N TYR A 122 0.84 -9.73 6.86
CA TYR A 122 1.07 -11.16 6.77
C TYR A 122 1.92 -11.63 7.94
N LEU A 123 1.61 -12.84 8.40
CA LEU A 123 2.36 -13.55 9.43
C LEU A 123 2.65 -14.98 8.95
N PRO A 124 3.76 -15.60 9.37
CA PRO A 124 4.05 -16.98 9.00
C PRO A 124 3.09 -17.95 9.69
N THR A 125 2.51 -18.88 8.93
CA THR A 125 1.56 -19.89 9.44
C THR A 125 2.12 -20.67 10.63
N LEU A 126 3.42 -21.01 10.59
CA LEU A 126 4.09 -21.72 11.69
C LEU A 126 3.98 -20.97 13.02
N ILE A 127 4.09 -19.64 13.00
CA ILE A 127 3.99 -18.81 14.20
C ILE A 127 2.54 -18.75 14.68
N VAL A 128 1.57 -18.71 13.76
CA VAL A 128 0.14 -18.77 14.10
C VAL A 128 -0.18 -20.10 14.79
N GLU A 129 0.27 -21.22 14.23
CA GLU A 129 0.11 -22.57 14.80
C GLU A 129 0.80 -22.70 16.16
N GLU A 130 1.99 -22.10 16.34
CA GLU A 130 2.72 -22.10 17.61
C GLU A 130 1.92 -21.41 18.72
N PHE A 131 1.40 -20.21 18.46
CA PHE A 131 0.60 -19.47 19.44
C PHE A 131 -0.70 -20.17 19.81
N TRP A 132 -1.36 -20.77 18.82
CA TRP A 132 -2.57 -21.53 19.05
C TRP A 132 -2.29 -22.76 19.92
N SER A 133 -1.35 -23.60 19.50
CA SER A 133 -1.04 -24.86 20.20
C SER A 133 -0.53 -24.64 21.63
N LYS A 134 0.38 -23.69 21.85
CA LYS A 134 1.03 -23.50 23.16
C LYS A 134 0.24 -22.60 24.11
N ASN A 135 -0.55 -21.66 23.58
CA ASN A 135 -1.16 -20.62 24.39
C ASN A 135 -2.66 -20.45 24.17
N GLN A 136 -3.26 -21.15 23.21
CA GLN A 136 -4.65 -20.97 22.78
C GLN A 136 -4.94 -19.51 22.40
N ILE A 137 -3.95 -18.83 21.82
CA ILE A 137 -4.05 -17.44 21.36
C ILE A 137 -4.20 -17.43 19.85
N VAL A 138 -5.28 -16.83 19.37
CA VAL A 138 -5.52 -16.59 17.94
C VAL A 138 -4.75 -15.32 17.52
N VAL A 139 -3.79 -15.47 16.61
CA VAL A 139 -2.89 -14.37 16.17
C VAL A 139 -3.02 -14.00 14.70
N ASP A 140 -3.99 -14.59 13.98
CA ASP A 140 -4.31 -14.29 12.58
C ASP A 140 -5.19 -13.02 12.40
N HIS A 141 -5.43 -12.28 13.48
CA HIS A 141 -6.25 -11.08 13.49
C HIS A 141 -5.54 -9.92 14.20
N TRP A 142 -5.75 -8.68 13.72
CA TRP A 142 -5.07 -7.48 14.21
C TRP A 142 -5.20 -7.28 15.73
N ARG A 143 -6.33 -7.70 16.32
CA ARG A 143 -6.59 -7.63 17.77
C ARG A 143 -5.53 -8.34 18.62
N ALA A 144 -4.86 -9.35 18.07
CA ALA A 144 -3.77 -10.03 18.77
C ALA A 144 -2.60 -9.08 19.09
N LEU A 145 -2.43 -8.01 18.30
CA LEU A 145 -1.44 -6.95 18.51
C LEU A 145 -1.82 -5.95 19.60
N LEU A 146 -2.85 -6.25 20.38
CA LEU A 146 -3.17 -5.60 21.67
C LEU A 146 -2.71 -6.45 22.86
N ILE A 147 -2.29 -7.70 22.64
CA ILE A 147 -1.88 -8.63 23.69
C ILE A 147 -0.37 -8.49 23.95
N PRO A 148 0.08 -8.08 25.15
CA PRO A 148 1.50 -7.81 25.43
C PRO A 148 2.46 -8.96 25.10
N ARG A 149 2.02 -10.21 25.31
CA ARG A 149 2.81 -11.41 24.99
C ARG A 149 3.03 -11.58 23.49
N VAL A 150 2.00 -11.32 22.69
CA VAL A 150 2.06 -11.39 21.22
C VAL A 150 2.95 -10.27 20.70
N ILE A 151 2.67 -9.03 21.13
CA ILE A 151 3.44 -7.83 20.78
C ILE A 151 4.94 -8.06 20.98
N ARG A 152 5.33 -8.53 22.16
CA ARG A 152 6.74 -8.76 22.51
C ARG A 152 7.40 -9.81 21.61
N ARG A 153 6.65 -10.82 21.15
CA ARG A 153 7.17 -11.87 20.26
C ARG A 153 7.56 -11.30 18.89
N PHE A 154 6.82 -10.31 18.40
CA PHE A 154 7.06 -9.63 17.12
C PHE A 154 7.88 -8.34 17.25
N SER A 155 8.49 -8.07 18.41
CA SER A 155 9.35 -6.90 18.60
C SER A 155 10.73 -7.13 17.96
N TRP A 156 11.04 -6.35 16.91
CA TRP A 156 12.34 -6.32 16.23
C TRP A 156 13.14 -5.05 16.46
N TRP A 157 12.52 -4.00 16.99
CA TRP A 157 13.20 -2.73 17.23
C TRP A 157 14.45 -2.88 18.09
N GLY A 158 15.57 -2.35 17.61
CA GLY A 158 16.86 -2.34 18.31
C GLY A 158 17.62 -3.67 18.27
N ARG A 159 17.15 -4.67 17.49
CA ARG A 159 17.92 -5.90 17.25
C ARG A 159 19.16 -5.64 16.39
N PRO A 160 20.34 -6.20 16.72
CA PRO A 160 21.57 -6.05 15.92
C PRO A 160 21.42 -6.48 14.47
N GLU A 161 20.69 -7.57 14.23
CA GLU A 161 20.45 -8.14 12.90
C GLU A 161 19.78 -7.13 11.97
N LEU A 162 18.91 -6.27 12.52
CA LEU A 162 18.24 -5.22 11.76
C LEU A 162 19.20 -4.08 11.36
N GLN A 163 20.22 -3.80 12.18
CA GLN A 163 21.23 -2.80 11.85
C GLN A 163 22.16 -3.25 10.73
N GLU A 164 22.40 -4.55 10.62
CA GLU A 164 23.17 -5.15 9.53
C GLU A 164 22.42 -5.02 8.19
N ILE A 165 21.10 -5.19 8.21
CA ILE A 165 20.26 -5.06 7.00
C ILE A 165 20.10 -3.59 6.58
N LYS A 166 19.82 -2.70 7.53
CA LYS A 166 19.56 -1.29 7.24
C LYS A 166 20.02 -0.39 8.39
N THR A 167 21.28 0.01 8.36
CA THR A 167 21.97 0.76 9.45
C THR A 167 21.25 2.04 9.92
N ASN A 168 20.46 2.65 9.03
CA ASN A 168 19.75 3.90 9.29
C ASN A 168 18.22 3.75 9.30
N TYR A 169 17.69 2.54 9.56
CA TYR A 169 16.24 2.28 9.53
C TYR A 169 15.45 3.23 10.44
N LYS A 170 16.03 3.62 11.60
CA LYS A 170 15.37 4.45 12.62
C LYS A 170 14.98 5.85 12.13
N TYR A 171 15.64 6.39 11.10
CA TYR A 171 15.37 7.73 10.59
C TYR A 171 14.07 7.82 9.79
N ARG A 172 13.74 6.77 9.06
CA ARG A 172 12.51 6.69 8.25
C ARG A 172 11.43 5.82 8.89
N ALA A 173 11.74 5.12 9.98
CA ALA A 173 10.75 4.30 10.66
C ALA A 173 9.63 5.16 11.28
N TYR A 174 8.40 4.66 11.20
CA TYR A 174 7.31 5.21 11.99
C TYR A 174 7.45 4.72 13.43
N LYS A 175 7.62 5.67 14.35
CA LYS A 175 7.71 5.42 15.79
C LYS A 175 6.37 5.74 16.40
N ASN A 176 5.61 4.70 16.74
CA ASN A 176 4.31 4.90 17.34
C ASN A 176 4.46 5.54 18.73
N PRO A 177 3.74 6.64 19.04
CA PRO A 177 3.86 7.34 20.32
C PRO A 177 3.51 6.49 21.54
N LYS A 178 2.68 5.46 21.38
CA LYS A 178 2.31 4.52 22.46
C LYS A 178 3.44 3.58 22.86
N CYS A 179 4.47 3.49 22.03
CA CYS A 179 5.63 2.65 22.25
C CYS A 179 6.73 3.46 22.93
N GLN A 180 7.04 3.12 24.17
CA GLN A 180 8.15 3.74 24.91
C GLN A 180 9.46 2.97 24.65
N GLU A 181 10.53 3.72 24.43
CA GLU A 181 11.88 3.17 24.36
C GLU A 181 12.44 3.07 25.78
N ASN A 182 12.98 1.90 26.13
CA ASN A 182 13.64 1.74 27.42
C ASN A 182 15.07 2.32 27.40
N SER A 183 15.74 2.30 28.55
CA SER A 183 17.12 2.81 28.71
C SER A 183 18.17 2.16 27.79
N ARG A 184 17.85 1.05 27.12
CA ARG A 184 18.73 0.35 26.17
C ARG A 184 18.37 0.62 24.72
N GLY A 185 17.48 1.54 24.42
CA GLY A 185 17.05 1.80 23.05
C GLY A 185 16.10 0.74 22.48
N LEU A 186 15.46 -0.07 23.35
CA LEU A 186 14.56 -1.15 22.94
C LEU A 186 13.11 -0.73 23.16
N ARG A 187 12.25 -1.03 22.17
CA ARG A 187 10.81 -0.75 22.21
C ARG A 187 10.01 -2.04 22.38
N ARG A 188 10.31 -2.78 23.46
CA ARG A 188 9.76 -4.14 23.72
C ARG A 188 8.25 -4.23 23.88
N ASN A 189 7.59 -3.08 24.04
CA ASN A 189 6.14 -2.99 24.16
C ASN A 189 5.45 -2.78 22.81
N CYS A 190 6.18 -2.92 21.69
CA CYS A 190 5.62 -2.81 20.35
C CYS A 190 6.09 -3.90 19.41
N ALA A 191 5.17 -4.36 18.58
CA ALA A 191 5.47 -5.22 17.46
C ALA A 191 6.09 -4.37 16.34
N THR A 192 6.84 -5.02 15.46
CA THR A 192 7.45 -4.36 14.31
C THR A 192 6.80 -4.87 13.04
N LEU A 193 6.15 -3.97 12.29
CA LEU A 193 5.65 -4.22 10.95
C LEU A 193 6.72 -3.82 9.94
N PHE A 194 7.13 -4.76 9.11
CA PHE A 194 8.07 -4.48 8.02
C PHE A 194 7.34 -4.20 6.72
N ALA A 195 7.80 -3.22 5.96
CA ALA A 195 7.20 -2.88 4.68
C ALA A 195 8.28 -2.42 3.70
N ALA A 196 8.00 -2.51 2.40
CA ALA A 196 9.00 -2.18 1.38
C ALA A 196 9.10 -0.66 1.26
N TYR A 197 8.05 0.00 0.81
CA TYR A 197 8.11 1.39 0.39
C TYR A 197 7.57 2.36 1.44
N TYR A 198 8.39 3.34 1.84
CA TYR A 198 8.00 4.39 2.80
C TYR A 198 6.80 5.20 2.33
N GLY A 199 6.79 5.69 1.09
CA GLY A 199 5.81 6.69 0.61
C GLY A 199 4.35 6.30 0.83
N MET A 200 3.74 5.68 -0.17
CA MET A 200 2.34 5.33 -0.22
C MET A 200 1.83 4.49 0.98
N ASN A 201 2.63 3.56 1.48
CA ASN A 201 2.24 2.71 2.60
C ASN A 201 2.27 3.45 3.93
N SER A 202 3.06 4.52 4.08
CA SER A 202 3.18 5.20 5.38
C SER A 202 1.85 5.78 5.84
N GLY A 203 1.14 6.54 5.01
CA GLY A 203 -0.13 7.16 5.38
C GLY A 203 -1.20 6.11 5.73
N VAL A 204 -1.36 5.09 4.88
CA VAL A 204 -2.36 4.03 5.09
C VAL A 204 -2.04 3.20 6.33
N LEU A 205 -0.80 2.73 6.47
CA LEU A 205 -0.41 1.89 7.61
C LEU A 205 -0.43 2.66 8.92
N GLN A 206 0.00 3.93 8.93
CA GLN A 206 -0.08 4.80 10.11
C GLN A 206 -1.55 5.00 10.51
N SER A 207 -2.42 5.36 9.55
CA SER A 207 -3.85 5.54 9.82
C SER A 207 -4.51 4.27 10.35
N GLN A 208 -4.13 3.09 9.83
CA GLN A 208 -4.60 1.81 10.35
C GLN A 208 -4.13 1.57 11.79
N ILE A 209 -2.84 1.77 12.07
CA ILE A 209 -2.25 1.58 13.41
C ILE A 209 -2.92 2.52 14.41
N GLU A 210 -3.08 3.79 14.07
CA GLU A 210 -3.65 4.82 14.93
C GLU A 210 -5.16 4.59 15.15
N GLY A 211 -5.91 4.39 14.06
CA GLY A 211 -7.36 4.16 14.11
C GLY A 211 -7.74 2.88 14.85
N LEU A 212 -6.93 1.81 14.74
CA LEU A 212 -7.14 0.57 15.49
C LEU A 212 -6.49 0.57 16.89
N GLY A 213 -5.77 1.64 17.23
CA GLY A 213 -5.12 1.82 18.52
C GLY A 213 -4.00 0.81 18.81
N LEU A 214 -3.32 0.31 17.79
CA LEU A 214 -2.33 -0.76 17.87
C LEU A 214 -0.97 -0.31 18.44
N TYR A 215 -0.22 -1.25 19.00
CA TYR A 215 1.15 -1.06 19.53
C TYR A 215 2.17 -1.58 18.52
N VAL A 216 2.31 -0.88 17.40
CA VAL A 216 3.10 -1.31 16.24
C VAL A 216 3.96 -0.15 15.76
N ASP A 217 5.27 -0.40 15.61
CA ASP A 217 6.19 0.47 14.86
C ASP A 217 6.31 -0.03 13.41
N ILE A 218 6.56 0.86 12.44
CA ILE A 218 6.78 0.47 11.04
C ILE A 218 8.22 0.68 10.64
N ILE A 219 8.83 -0.32 10.01
CA ILE A 219 10.19 -0.27 9.48
C ILE A 219 10.19 -0.54 7.97
N TRP A 220 10.85 0.35 7.24
CA TRP A 220 10.87 0.35 5.78
C TRP A 220 12.18 -0.23 5.26
N LEU A 221 12.11 -1.43 4.70
CA LEU A 221 13.29 -2.16 4.20
C LEU A 221 13.52 -1.99 2.71
N GLU A 222 12.62 -1.32 1.98
CA GLU A 222 12.74 -1.09 0.54
C GLU A 222 12.89 -2.43 -0.20
N ASP A 223 13.89 -2.55 -1.07
CA ASP A 223 14.19 -3.74 -1.87
C ASP A 223 14.66 -4.93 -1.02
N GLN A 224 15.14 -4.69 0.20
CA GLN A 224 15.61 -5.73 1.12
C GLN A 224 14.47 -6.50 1.80
N LEU A 225 13.21 -6.04 1.71
CA LEU A 225 12.09 -6.66 2.42
C LEU A 225 11.95 -8.15 2.10
N THR A 226 11.95 -8.51 0.81
CA THR A 226 11.70 -9.88 0.36
C THR A 226 12.75 -10.84 0.91
N GLN A 227 14.03 -10.48 0.75
CA GLN A 227 15.13 -11.31 1.24
C GLN A 227 15.07 -11.46 2.77
N PHE A 228 14.88 -10.33 3.48
CA PHE A 228 14.75 -10.34 4.93
C PHE A 228 13.62 -11.24 5.43
N VAL A 229 12.42 -11.10 4.86
CA VAL A 229 11.26 -11.92 5.26
C VAL A 229 11.55 -13.40 5.01
N ASN A 230 12.14 -13.75 3.86
CA ASN A 230 12.50 -15.13 3.56
C ASN A 230 13.48 -15.69 4.61
N ASP A 231 14.55 -14.96 4.94
CA ASP A 231 15.56 -15.42 5.89
C ASP A 231 15.00 -15.60 7.30
N VAL A 232 14.14 -14.67 7.73
CA VAL A 232 13.48 -14.72 9.04
C VAL A 232 12.48 -15.86 9.11
N VAL A 233 11.69 -16.09 8.05
CA VAL A 233 10.74 -17.20 7.97
C VAL A 233 11.45 -18.54 7.94
N ASN A 234 12.50 -18.68 7.14
CA ASN A 234 13.32 -19.91 7.05
C ASN A 234 14.02 -20.25 8.38
N SER A 235 14.31 -19.22 9.19
CA SER A 235 14.85 -19.37 10.54
C SER A 235 13.79 -19.61 11.62
N ASN A 236 12.52 -19.83 11.22
CA ASN A 236 11.37 -20.01 12.11
C ASN A 236 11.19 -18.86 13.13
N GLN A 237 11.54 -17.64 12.74
CA GLN A 237 11.43 -16.45 13.58
C GLN A 237 10.12 -15.69 13.30
N PRO A 238 9.52 -15.05 14.32
CA PRO A 238 8.30 -14.28 14.18
C PRO A 238 8.53 -12.99 13.40
N VAL A 239 7.75 -12.76 12.34
CA VAL A 239 7.78 -11.52 11.55
C VAL A 239 6.36 -11.10 11.18
N ILE A 240 6.11 -9.80 11.13
CA ILE A 240 4.89 -9.22 10.55
C ILE A 240 5.35 -8.30 9.44
N PHE A 241 4.76 -8.45 8.26
CA PHE A 241 5.12 -7.60 7.14
C PHE A 241 3.91 -7.22 6.29
N PHE A 242 3.97 -6.05 5.68
CA PHE A 242 2.98 -5.54 4.75
C PHE A 242 3.37 -5.93 3.33
N SER A 243 2.42 -6.48 2.59
CA SER A 243 2.64 -7.03 1.26
C SER A 243 1.36 -7.01 0.43
N TRP A 244 1.46 -7.32 -0.87
CA TRP A 244 0.34 -7.37 -1.81
C TRP A 244 0.40 -8.64 -2.66
N HIS A 245 -0.62 -9.48 -2.59
CA HIS A 245 -0.81 -10.61 -3.49
C HIS A 245 -1.52 -10.15 -4.77
N PRO A 246 -1.20 -10.68 -5.98
CA PRO A 246 -0.16 -11.66 -6.25
C PRO A 246 1.26 -11.04 -6.23
N HIS A 247 2.12 -11.57 -5.36
CA HIS A 247 3.57 -11.37 -5.46
C HIS A 247 4.15 -12.44 -6.40
N THR A 248 5.32 -12.15 -6.96
CA THR A 248 6.16 -13.12 -7.69
C THR A 248 6.44 -14.37 -6.84
N ASP A 249 6.70 -15.49 -7.52
CA ASP A 249 6.69 -16.86 -6.98
C ASP A 249 7.54 -17.10 -5.70
N SER A 250 8.52 -16.24 -5.41
CA SER A 250 9.42 -16.40 -4.27
C SER A 250 8.71 -16.31 -2.91
N LEU A 251 7.80 -15.35 -2.72
CA LEU A 251 6.99 -15.27 -1.50
C LEU A 251 5.79 -16.21 -1.55
N ARG A 252 5.29 -16.53 -2.76
CA ARG A 252 4.17 -17.44 -2.97
C ARG A 252 4.43 -18.85 -2.41
N SER A 253 5.64 -19.37 -2.60
CA SER A 253 6.05 -20.67 -2.02
C SER A 253 5.88 -20.71 -0.49
N LEU A 254 6.21 -19.62 0.21
CA LEU A 254 6.03 -19.51 1.66
C LEU A 254 4.57 -19.50 2.11
N TYR A 255 3.64 -19.09 1.22
CA TYR A 255 2.21 -19.04 1.50
C TYR A 255 1.45 -20.31 1.11
N GLU A 256 1.84 -20.98 0.02
CA GLU A 256 1.06 -22.06 -0.59
C GLU A 256 1.57 -23.48 -0.26
N ASP A 257 2.83 -23.67 0.18
CA ASP A 257 3.42 -25.02 0.36
C ASP A 257 2.80 -25.89 1.48
N LYS A 258 1.84 -25.36 2.25
CA LYS A 258 1.11 -26.15 3.26
C LYS A 258 -0.39 -26.31 3.02
N LEU A 259 -1.00 -25.52 2.13
CA LEU A 259 -2.41 -25.72 1.77
C LEU A 259 -2.60 -26.97 0.89
N SER A 260 -1.56 -27.43 0.18
CA SER A 260 -1.59 -28.70 -0.55
C SER A 260 -1.37 -29.94 0.36
N ARG A 261 -0.88 -29.77 1.59
CA ARG A 261 -0.62 -30.88 2.53
C ARG A 261 -1.78 -31.14 3.50
N SER A 262 -2.74 -30.22 3.63
CA SER A 262 -3.93 -30.41 4.47
C SER A 262 -5.09 -31.12 3.74
N SER A 263 -5.07 -31.23 2.42
CA SER A 263 -6.10 -31.93 1.64
C SER A 263 -5.89 -33.45 1.50
N HIS A 264 -4.88 -34.02 2.18
CA HIS A 264 -4.61 -35.46 2.21
C HIS A 264 -4.65 -36.07 3.63
N ARG A 265 -5.26 -35.37 4.58
CA ARG A 265 -5.63 -35.93 5.89
C ARG A 265 -7.06 -35.56 6.25
N THR A 266 -7.99 -36.21 5.56
CA THR A 266 -9.35 -36.51 6.02
C THR A 266 -9.65 -37.94 5.62
#